data_AF-A0A3N5ZRX3-F1
#
_entry.id   AF-A0A3N5ZRX3-F1
#
_cell.length_a   1.000
_cell.length_b   1.000
_cell.length_c   1.000
_cell.angle_alpha   90.00
_cell.angle_beta   90.00
_cell.angle_gamma   90.00
#
_symmetry.space_group_name_H-M   'P 1'
#
loop_
_entity.id
_entity.type
_entity.pdbx_description
1 polymer ?
#
loop_
_entity_poly.entity_id
_entity_poly.type
_entity_poly.pdbx_seq_one_letter_code
_entity_poly.pdbx_strand_id
1 'polypeptide(L)'
;MAMPSFRPEILSRIRRIPIAQRLKARFGRRRHEQRVEGFLRARDGRAGRLPLGVVYETTMRCNLRCEFCYVGELLNIEGEWRSELTLEALERAFPAAGGLQVSLTGGEVFVRKDILDVLDLFRRKGYSCGYLTTNGTVIDERRAEALAELARSGFLRHVTVSIDGPGETHDRARGVAGTFARAAAGLRRMQQAARAKGAALNVSINTTVTRETLDALDRMVDVAEELGVDAIGVNHLMYATPDEVEKTARLACDGNLSAISTFVTADAGVTPALVREKLAVLDRRCRERGIRFDVRPKVRPALMDAYYTPGTPLGGRCFYPFLHARVGFSGKVFFCPFIRVEVGDLTVSTLEEVWNSPRYVDLRRRLLERGLFPVCRRCCKVELAPEPLNIPAPAKLTGRRVIQLTVQNDAPRPKGRTQ
;
A
#
# COMPACT_ATOMS: atom_id res chain seq x y z
N MET A 1 9.96 38.47 9.87
CA MET A 1 9.20 38.21 11.11
C MET A 1 9.16 36.70 11.35
N ALA A 2 9.88 36.22 12.37
CA ALA A 2 9.92 34.81 12.73
C ALA A 2 8.57 34.41 13.35
N MET A 3 7.98 33.29 12.90
CA MET A 3 6.79 32.73 13.54
C MET A 3 7.12 32.31 14.97
N PRO A 4 6.26 32.58 15.97
CA PRO A 4 6.50 32.15 17.34
C PRO A 4 6.55 30.62 17.40
N SER A 5 7.66 30.07 17.92
CA SER A 5 7.79 28.63 18.14
C SER A 5 6.96 28.24 19.36
N PHE A 6 5.78 27.66 19.12
CA PHE A 6 4.95 27.12 20.19
C PHE A 6 5.65 25.90 20.81
N ARG A 7 5.62 25.80 22.15
CA ARG A 7 6.13 24.62 22.87
C ARG A 7 5.50 23.32 22.32
N PRO A 8 6.26 22.23 22.11
CA PRO A 8 5.75 20.98 21.53
C PRO A 8 4.51 20.41 22.22
N GLU A 9 4.38 20.64 23.53
CA GLU A 9 3.23 20.24 24.37
C GLU A 9 1.95 21.00 24.04
N ILE A 10 2.06 22.28 23.70
CA ILE A 10 0.91 23.11 23.29
C ILE A 10 0.44 22.68 21.90
N LEU A 11 1.38 22.43 20.98
CA LEU A 11 1.07 21.90 19.65
C LEU A 11 0.46 20.49 19.72
N SER A 12 0.89 19.64 20.66
CA SER A 12 0.31 18.30 20.85
C SER A 12 -1.12 18.36 21.41
N ARG A 13 -1.40 19.29 22.35
CA ARG A 13 -2.74 19.57 22.85
C ARG A 13 -3.67 20.14 21.78
N ILE A 14 -3.20 21.12 20.99
CA ILE A 14 -3.96 21.70 19.87
C ILE A 14 -4.28 20.63 18.82
N ARG A 15 -3.35 19.73 18.50
CA ARG A 15 -3.57 18.62 17.56
C ARG A 15 -4.59 17.58 18.04
N ARG A 16 -4.98 17.59 19.32
CA ARG A 16 -6.02 16.72 19.89
C ARG A 16 -7.41 17.37 19.87
N ILE A 17 -7.52 18.67 19.55
CA ILE A 17 -8.80 19.36 19.44
C ILE A 17 -9.56 18.84 18.20
N PRO A 18 -10.83 18.40 18.32
CA PRO A 18 -11.59 17.84 17.19
C PRO A 18 -11.68 18.75 15.96
N ILE A 19 -11.80 20.07 16.17
CA ILE A 19 -11.81 21.06 15.10
C ILE A 19 -10.45 21.11 14.37
N ALA A 20 -9.34 21.10 15.11
CA ALA A 20 -8.00 21.08 14.52
C ALA A 20 -7.73 19.77 13.76
N GLN A 21 -8.23 18.64 14.24
CA GLN A 21 -8.15 17.36 13.52
C GLN A 21 -8.96 17.37 12.24
N ARG A 22 -10.21 17.89 12.27
CA ARG A 22 -11.06 18.06 11.09
C ARG A 22 -10.43 18.99 10.07
N LEU A 23 -9.90 20.13 10.50
CA LEU A 23 -9.18 21.07 9.63
C LEU A 23 -7.95 20.41 9.02
N LYS A 24 -7.11 19.73 9.82
CA LYS A 24 -5.93 19.00 9.31
C LYS A 24 -6.31 17.94 8.29
N ALA A 25 -7.36 17.17 8.55
CA ALA A 25 -7.87 16.17 7.61
C ALA A 25 -8.37 16.81 6.30
N ARG A 26 -9.09 17.94 6.39
CA ARG A 26 -9.57 18.72 5.24
C ARG A 26 -8.40 19.29 4.41
N PHE A 27 -7.41 19.88 5.06
CA PHE A 27 -6.20 20.39 4.40
C PHE A 27 -5.40 19.25 3.74
N GLY A 28 -5.25 18.11 4.42
CA GLY A 28 -4.59 16.92 3.87
C GLY A 28 -5.30 16.40 2.62
N ARG A 29 -6.63 16.32 2.65
CA ARG A 29 -7.46 15.94 1.51
C ARG A 29 -7.30 16.91 0.34
N ARG A 30 -7.41 18.22 0.59
CA ARG A 30 -7.23 19.25 -0.45
C ARG A 30 -5.85 19.19 -1.09
N ARG A 31 -4.79 18.98 -0.30
CA ARG A 31 -3.42 18.83 -0.83
C ARG A 31 -3.25 17.56 -1.67
N HIS A 32 -3.91 16.46 -1.28
CA HIS A 32 -3.94 15.23 -2.06
C HIS A 32 -4.66 15.46 -3.40
N GLU A 33 -5.84 16.08 -3.38
CA GLU A 33 -6.61 16.43 -4.58
C GLU A 33 -5.82 17.35 -5.52
N GLN A 34 -5.16 18.38 -5.00
CA GLN A 34 -4.30 19.27 -5.80
C GLN A 34 -3.15 18.52 -6.49
N ARG A 35 -2.54 17.52 -5.83
CA ARG A 35 -1.49 16.69 -6.43
C ARG A 35 -2.05 15.83 -7.55
N VAL A 36 -3.18 15.18 -7.29
CA VAL A 36 -3.89 14.35 -8.28
C VAL A 36 -4.26 15.18 -9.50
N GLU A 37 -4.83 16.36 -9.31
CA GLU A 37 -5.11 17.30 -10.39
C GLU A 37 -3.84 17.70 -11.16
N GLY A 38 -2.73 17.91 -10.44
CA GLY A 38 -1.43 18.17 -11.06
C GLY A 38 -1.00 17.08 -12.04
N PHE A 39 -1.09 15.80 -11.64
CA PHE A 39 -0.77 14.67 -12.53
C PHE A 39 -1.72 14.59 -13.73
N LEU A 40 -3.02 14.80 -13.51
CA LEU A 40 -4.03 14.77 -14.56
C LEU A 40 -3.90 15.91 -15.58
N ARG A 41 -3.40 17.07 -15.15
CA ARG A 41 -3.10 18.22 -16.02
C ARG A 41 -1.80 18.02 -16.80
N ALA A 42 -0.74 17.54 -16.14
CA ALA A 42 0.58 17.41 -16.75
C ALA A 42 0.65 16.24 -17.76
N ARG A 43 0.12 15.07 -17.40
CA ARG A 43 0.08 13.86 -18.24
C ARG A 43 1.41 13.36 -18.80
N ASP A 44 2.53 13.79 -18.23
CA ASP A 44 3.87 13.42 -18.65
C ASP A 44 4.35 12.10 -18.01
N GLY A 45 3.61 11.58 -17.02
CA GLY A 45 3.95 10.40 -16.23
C GLY A 45 4.94 10.68 -15.11
N ARG A 46 5.35 11.93 -14.89
CA ARG A 46 6.27 12.31 -13.80
C ARG A 46 5.52 12.45 -12.47
N ALA A 47 6.20 12.08 -11.40
CA ALA A 47 5.76 12.28 -10.03
C ALA A 47 6.65 13.32 -9.32
N GLY A 48 6.35 13.66 -8.06
CA GLY A 48 7.22 14.49 -7.24
C GLY A 48 8.63 13.89 -7.08
N ARG A 49 9.56 14.62 -6.44
CA ARG A 49 10.94 14.16 -6.22
C ARG A 49 11.02 12.79 -5.51
N LEU A 50 10.15 12.58 -4.51
CA LEU A 50 10.01 11.34 -3.76
C LEU A 50 8.54 10.92 -3.68
N PRO A 51 8.24 9.63 -3.46
CA PRO A 51 6.87 9.20 -3.15
C PRO A 51 6.39 9.82 -1.83
N LEU A 52 5.09 9.72 -1.57
CA LEU A 52 4.52 10.03 -0.25
C LEU A 52 4.70 8.89 0.75
N GLY A 53 4.77 7.66 0.24
CA GLY A 53 5.16 6.53 1.04
C GLY A 53 5.72 5.38 0.24
N VAL A 54 6.36 4.45 0.95
CA VAL A 54 6.89 3.22 0.37
C VAL A 54 6.22 2.04 1.05
N VAL A 55 5.76 1.08 0.26
CA VAL A 55 5.42 -0.24 0.77
C VAL A 55 6.61 -1.16 0.50
N TYR A 56 7.28 -1.57 1.57
CA TYR A 56 8.45 -2.43 1.52
C TYR A 56 8.06 -3.85 1.92
N GLU A 57 8.20 -4.79 0.99
CA GLU A 57 8.06 -6.21 1.21
C GLU A 57 9.39 -6.74 1.78
N THR A 58 9.50 -6.88 3.09
CA THR A 58 10.81 -7.05 3.74
C THR A 58 11.42 -8.44 3.55
N THR A 59 10.58 -9.43 3.24
CA THR A 59 10.94 -10.84 3.01
C THR A 59 9.80 -11.53 2.27
N MET A 60 10.07 -12.64 1.58
CA MET A 60 9.06 -13.59 1.11
C MET A 60 9.04 -14.90 1.91
N ARG A 61 9.74 -14.94 3.05
CA ARG A 61 9.58 -16.04 4.00
C ARG A 61 8.27 -15.87 4.77
N CYS A 62 7.50 -16.94 4.90
CA CYS A 62 6.27 -16.95 5.67
C CYS A 62 6.08 -18.30 6.33
N ASN A 63 5.66 -18.29 7.60
CA ASN A 63 5.39 -19.50 8.38
C ASN A 63 3.96 -20.04 8.21
N LEU A 64 3.16 -19.49 7.29
CA LEU A 64 1.77 -19.88 7.00
C LEU A 64 1.57 -20.19 5.51
N ARG A 65 0.42 -20.79 5.16
CA ARG A 65 0.10 -21.25 3.79
C ARG A 65 -1.34 -20.90 3.40
N CYS A 66 -1.68 -19.61 3.46
CA CYS A 66 -3.04 -19.12 3.19
C CYS A 66 -3.41 -19.34 1.71
N GLU A 67 -4.57 -19.93 1.43
CA GLU A 67 -5.02 -20.24 0.06
C GLU A 67 -5.23 -18.98 -0.80
N PHE A 68 -5.73 -17.90 -0.20
CA PHE A 68 -6.02 -16.63 -0.85
C PHE A 68 -4.82 -15.65 -0.91
N CYS A 69 -3.60 -16.13 -0.64
CA CYS A 69 -2.42 -15.26 -0.58
C CYS A 69 -2.05 -14.70 -1.96
N TYR A 70 -2.13 -13.38 -2.14
CA TYR A 70 -1.81 -12.72 -3.42
C TYR A 70 -0.34 -12.83 -3.87
N VAL A 71 0.56 -13.26 -2.98
CA VAL A 71 1.98 -13.55 -3.28
C VAL A 71 2.33 -15.02 -3.04
N GLY A 72 1.34 -15.91 -2.91
CA GLY A 72 1.54 -17.31 -2.51
C GLY A 72 2.63 -18.05 -3.28
N GLU A 73 2.65 -17.91 -4.61
CA GLU A 73 3.64 -18.53 -5.50
C GLU A 73 5.06 -17.95 -5.35
N LEU A 74 5.18 -16.77 -4.74
CA LEU A 74 6.45 -16.09 -4.47
C LEU A 74 6.99 -16.42 -3.07
N LEU A 75 6.22 -17.10 -2.22
CA LEU A 75 6.61 -17.36 -0.84
C LEU A 75 7.53 -18.57 -0.71
N ASN A 76 8.52 -18.44 0.17
CA ASN A 76 9.41 -19.54 0.59
C ASN A 76 10.16 -20.23 -0.56
N ILE A 77 10.41 -19.54 -1.69
CA ILE A 77 11.31 -20.05 -2.74
C ILE A 77 12.70 -20.25 -2.15
N GLU A 78 13.27 -21.43 -2.37
CA GLU A 78 14.52 -21.81 -1.74
C GLU A 78 15.66 -20.87 -2.16
N GLY A 79 16.38 -20.36 -1.15
CA GLY A 79 17.55 -19.51 -1.34
C GLY A 79 17.28 -18.03 -1.62
N GLU A 80 16.06 -17.62 -1.99
CA GLU A 80 15.74 -16.20 -2.27
C GLU A 80 15.93 -15.28 -1.06
N TRP A 81 15.83 -15.80 0.16
CA TRP A 81 16.09 -15.01 1.37
C TRP A 81 17.50 -14.39 1.40
N ARG A 82 18.47 -14.96 0.66
CA ARG A 82 19.81 -14.39 0.51
C ARG A 82 19.82 -13.08 -0.27
N SER A 83 18.76 -12.79 -1.00
CA SER A 83 18.58 -11.54 -1.72
C SER A 83 17.93 -10.46 -0.87
N GLU A 84 17.50 -10.73 0.38
CA GLU A 84 16.98 -9.68 1.27
C GLU A 84 18.00 -8.54 1.41
N LEU A 85 17.58 -7.30 1.12
CA LEU A 85 18.46 -6.12 1.23
C LEU A 85 19.04 -6.03 2.63
N THR A 86 20.36 -5.89 2.73
CA THR A 86 21.06 -5.66 4.00
C THR A 86 20.71 -4.28 4.58
N LEU A 87 21.01 -4.07 5.85
CA LEU A 87 20.83 -2.75 6.49
C LEU A 87 21.64 -1.66 5.79
N GLU A 88 22.85 -1.96 5.33
CA GLU A 88 23.70 -1.01 4.59
C GLU A 88 23.08 -0.64 3.24
N ALA A 89 22.53 -1.64 2.52
CA ALA A 89 21.86 -1.39 1.26
C ALA A 89 20.59 -0.55 1.45
N LEU A 90 19.82 -0.82 2.51
CA LEU A 90 18.65 0.00 2.88
C LEU A 90 19.07 1.42 3.29
N GLU A 91 20.16 1.56 4.04
CA GLU A 91 20.69 2.85 4.47
C GLU A 91 21.08 3.71 3.26
N ARG A 92 21.74 3.12 2.27
CA ARG A 92 22.10 3.79 1.02
C ARG A 92 20.88 4.12 0.15
N ALA A 93 20.01 3.13 -0.07
CA ALA A 93 18.95 3.25 -1.06
C ALA A 93 17.84 4.24 -0.64
N PHE A 94 17.55 4.32 0.66
CA PHE A 94 16.48 5.16 1.20
C PHE A 94 17.03 6.47 1.76
N PRO A 95 16.64 7.64 1.22
CA PRO A 95 17.18 8.91 1.71
C PRO A 95 16.62 9.26 3.09
N ALA A 96 17.38 10.01 3.89
CA ALA A 96 16.82 10.65 5.09
C ALA A 96 15.81 11.72 4.65
N ALA A 97 14.54 11.55 5.01
CA ALA A 97 13.45 12.37 4.51
C ALA A 97 12.34 12.46 5.55
N GLY A 98 12.35 13.57 6.31
CA GLY A 98 11.33 13.85 7.30
C GLY A 98 9.93 13.83 6.71
N GLY A 99 9.06 12.96 7.22
CA GLY A 99 7.66 12.86 6.80
C GLY A 99 7.38 11.91 5.64
N LEU A 100 8.38 11.15 5.16
CA LEU A 100 8.10 10.00 4.30
C LEU A 100 7.42 8.90 5.12
N GLN A 101 6.42 8.24 4.53
CA GLN A 101 5.77 7.09 5.15
C GLN A 101 6.41 5.79 4.66
N VAL A 102 6.61 4.82 5.54
CA VAL A 102 6.93 3.43 5.16
C VAL A 102 5.84 2.50 5.68
N SER A 103 5.47 1.48 4.91
CA SER A 103 4.62 0.38 5.37
C SER A 103 5.35 -0.93 5.11
N LEU A 104 5.39 -1.80 6.10
CA LEU A 104 6.14 -3.05 6.03
C LEU A 104 5.18 -4.24 5.93
N THR A 105 5.47 -5.11 4.96
CA THR A 105 4.71 -6.30 4.61
C THR A 105 5.64 -7.34 3.95
N GLY A 106 5.12 -8.30 3.22
CA GLY A 106 5.87 -9.34 2.52
C GLY A 106 5.17 -10.69 2.67
N GLY A 107 5.95 -11.71 3.01
CA GLY A 107 5.47 -12.89 3.73
C GLY A 107 5.13 -12.53 5.18
N GLU A 108 5.83 -13.13 6.15
CA GLU A 108 5.73 -12.72 7.54
C GLU A 108 6.91 -11.85 7.95
N VAL A 109 6.63 -10.57 8.22
CA VAL A 109 7.62 -9.54 8.53
C VAL A 109 8.55 -9.96 9.68
N PHE A 110 8.01 -10.62 10.72
CA PHE A 110 8.78 -11.02 11.90
C PHE A 110 9.60 -12.31 11.76
N VAL A 111 9.52 -13.00 10.61
CA VAL A 111 10.42 -14.12 10.26
C VAL A 111 11.78 -13.60 9.77
N ARG A 112 11.85 -12.33 9.34
CA ARG A 112 13.11 -11.67 9.03
C ARG A 112 13.89 -11.37 10.33
N LYS A 113 15.15 -11.80 10.39
CA LYS A 113 15.95 -11.85 11.64
C LYS A 113 16.30 -10.45 12.19
N ASP A 114 16.63 -9.52 11.29
CA ASP A 114 17.06 -8.13 11.54
C ASP A 114 15.90 -7.13 11.42
N ILE A 115 14.64 -7.59 11.44
CA ILE A 115 13.49 -6.71 11.16
C ILE A 115 13.35 -5.52 12.12
N LEU A 116 13.73 -5.70 13.38
CA LEU A 116 13.69 -4.62 14.37
C LEU A 116 14.73 -3.54 14.02
N ASP A 117 15.89 -3.92 13.52
CA ASP A 117 16.93 -3.00 13.05
C ASP A 117 16.50 -2.26 11.78
N VAL A 118 15.78 -2.94 10.87
CA VAL A 118 15.16 -2.31 9.69
C VAL A 118 14.13 -1.24 10.09
N LEU A 119 13.26 -1.55 11.05
CA LEU A 119 12.30 -0.58 11.58
C LEU A 119 13.00 0.61 12.24
N ASP A 120 14.05 0.36 13.03
CA ASP A 120 14.84 1.40 13.67
C ASP A 120 15.58 2.29 12.66
N LEU A 121 16.12 1.70 11.59
CA LEU A 121 16.74 2.42 10.47
C LEU A 121 15.76 3.43 9.86
N PHE A 122 14.54 3.02 9.52
CA PHE A 122 13.54 3.95 8.98
C PHE A 122 13.13 5.03 9.99
N ARG A 123 13.05 4.69 11.29
CA ARG A 123 12.85 5.70 12.36
C ARG A 123 13.98 6.73 12.35
N ARG A 124 15.25 6.31 12.30
CA ARG A 124 16.42 7.22 12.28
C ARG A 124 16.44 8.10 11.02
N LYS A 125 15.94 7.61 9.89
CA LYS A 125 15.76 8.40 8.65
C LYS A 125 14.63 9.43 8.69
N GLY A 126 13.92 9.54 9.82
CA GLY A 126 12.85 10.52 10.04
C GLY A 126 11.51 10.11 9.42
N TYR A 127 11.32 8.82 9.13
CA TYR A 127 10.09 8.33 8.51
C TYR A 127 9.00 8.16 9.57
N SER A 128 7.79 7.82 9.10
CA SER A 128 6.75 7.25 9.95
C SER A 128 6.29 5.92 9.39
N CYS A 129 6.06 4.94 10.26
CA CYS A 129 5.46 3.68 9.85
C CYS A 129 3.94 3.86 9.75
N GLY A 130 3.43 3.82 8.51
CA GLY A 130 2.02 3.93 8.20
C GLY A 130 1.24 2.70 8.66
N TYR A 131 1.66 1.53 8.19
CA TYR A 131 1.10 0.24 8.56
C TYR A 131 2.19 -0.82 8.65
N LEU A 132 2.21 -1.57 9.76
CA LEU A 132 2.96 -2.81 9.90
C LEU A 132 1.96 -3.97 9.88
N THR A 133 2.06 -4.83 8.87
CA THR A 133 1.16 -6.00 8.73
C THR A 133 1.88 -7.27 9.16
N THR A 134 1.24 -8.05 10.02
CA THR A 134 1.77 -9.33 10.52
C THR A 134 0.64 -10.34 10.70
N ASN A 135 0.97 -11.62 10.65
CA ASN A 135 0.10 -12.71 11.08
C ASN A 135 0.07 -12.88 12.61
N GLY A 136 0.93 -12.18 13.36
CA GLY A 136 0.94 -12.15 14.82
C GLY A 136 1.49 -13.40 15.51
N THR A 137 1.76 -14.48 14.77
CA THR A 137 2.03 -15.81 15.34
C THR A 137 3.39 -15.94 16.02
N VAL A 138 4.35 -15.06 15.71
CA VAL A 138 5.73 -15.08 16.21
C VAL A 138 6.08 -13.85 17.04
N ILE A 139 5.09 -13.12 17.55
CA ILE A 139 5.34 -11.99 18.45
C ILE A 139 5.61 -12.53 19.87
N ASP A 140 6.87 -12.40 20.28
CA ASP A 140 7.36 -12.63 21.65
C ASP A 140 7.41 -11.31 22.44
N GLU A 141 7.80 -11.41 23.72
CA GLU A 141 7.91 -10.27 24.64
C GLU A 141 8.92 -9.23 24.11
N ARG A 142 10.08 -9.68 23.62
CA ARG A 142 11.12 -8.82 23.05
C ARG A 142 10.59 -7.99 21.87
N ARG A 143 9.88 -8.63 20.94
CA ARG A 143 9.27 -7.97 19.76
C ARG A 143 8.17 -7.01 20.20
N ALA A 144 7.32 -7.42 21.14
CA ALA A 144 6.26 -6.55 21.66
C ALA A 144 6.82 -5.29 22.34
N GLU A 145 7.87 -5.42 23.15
CA GLU A 145 8.56 -4.29 23.77
C GLU A 145 9.20 -3.35 22.74
N ALA A 146 9.88 -3.91 21.73
CA ALA A 146 10.47 -3.12 20.66
C ALA A 146 9.42 -2.32 19.87
N LEU A 147 8.27 -2.93 19.55
CA LEU A 147 7.17 -2.24 18.88
C LEU A 147 6.58 -1.12 19.74
N ALA A 148 6.46 -1.34 21.05
CA ALA A 148 6.01 -0.31 21.97
C ALA A 148 7.01 0.86 22.08
N GLU A 149 8.32 0.61 22.07
CA GLU A 149 9.34 1.69 22.00
C GLU A 149 9.29 2.46 20.69
N LEU A 150 9.17 1.75 19.55
CA LEU A 150 8.97 2.37 18.25
C LEU A 150 7.70 3.24 18.22
N ALA A 151 6.64 2.81 18.90
CA ALA A 151 5.41 3.59 19.01
C ALA A 151 5.55 4.81 19.92
N ARG A 152 6.25 4.68 21.05
CA ARG A 152 6.57 5.79 21.96
C ARG A 152 7.39 6.88 21.28
N SER A 153 8.29 6.50 20.37
CA SER A 153 9.06 7.45 19.54
C SER A 153 8.19 8.22 18.52
N GLY A 154 6.94 7.82 18.31
CA GLY A 154 6.03 8.39 17.32
C GLY A 154 6.24 7.87 15.89
N PHE A 155 7.16 6.92 15.69
CA PHE A 155 7.41 6.25 14.42
C PHE A 155 6.28 5.28 14.06
N LEU A 156 5.96 4.35 14.97
CA LEU A 156 4.92 3.34 14.75
C LEU A 156 3.60 3.79 15.36
N ARG A 157 2.51 3.77 14.59
CA ARG A 157 1.17 4.14 15.10
C ARG A 157 0.14 3.03 15.05
N HIS A 158 0.33 2.09 14.13
CA HIS A 158 -0.67 1.07 13.84
C HIS A 158 0.01 -0.23 13.39
N VAL A 159 -0.29 -1.31 14.11
CA VAL A 159 -0.05 -2.70 13.68
C VAL A 159 -1.38 -3.36 13.34
N THR A 160 -1.46 -3.98 12.17
CA THR A 160 -2.60 -4.81 11.78
C THR A 160 -2.22 -6.27 11.88
N VAL A 161 -2.98 -7.02 12.67
CA VAL A 161 -2.89 -8.47 12.78
C VAL A 161 -3.92 -9.11 11.87
N SER A 162 -3.45 -10.01 11.03
CA SER A 162 -4.27 -10.78 10.11
C SER A 162 -5.08 -11.85 10.87
N ILE A 163 -6.42 -11.67 10.97
CA ILE A 163 -7.37 -12.59 11.63
C ILE A 163 -8.62 -12.69 10.75
N ASP A 164 -9.02 -13.91 10.36
CA ASP A 164 -10.11 -14.13 9.38
C ASP A 164 -11.29 -14.92 9.94
N GLY A 165 -11.35 -15.05 11.26
CA GLY A 165 -12.43 -15.73 11.94
C GLY A 165 -12.02 -16.22 13.33
N PRO A 166 -12.96 -16.84 14.05
CA PRO A 166 -12.70 -17.43 15.35
C PRO A 166 -12.05 -18.81 15.21
N GLY A 167 -11.08 -19.10 16.08
CA GLY A 167 -10.51 -20.45 16.29
C GLY A 167 -10.15 -21.19 15.00
N GLU A 168 -10.74 -22.37 14.82
CA GLU A 168 -10.48 -23.24 13.67
C GLU A 168 -10.80 -22.61 12.31
N THR A 169 -11.71 -21.63 12.26
CA THR A 169 -12.05 -20.96 11.00
C THR A 169 -10.84 -20.17 10.49
N HIS A 170 -10.15 -19.48 11.39
CA HIS A 170 -8.91 -18.79 11.04
C HIS A 170 -7.78 -19.78 10.74
N ASP A 171 -7.65 -20.86 11.53
CA ASP A 171 -6.61 -21.86 11.29
C ASP A 171 -6.71 -22.51 9.91
N ARG A 172 -7.92 -22.85 9.49
CA ARG A 172 -8.20 -23.37 8.14
C ARG A 172 -7.89 -22.33 7.07
N ALA A 173 -8.37 -21.10 7.23
CA ALA A 173 -8.10 -20.00 6.29
C ALA A 173 -6.58 -19.71 6.13
N ARG A 174 -5.79 -19.91 7.20
CA ARG A 174 -4.33 -19.68 7.23
C ARG A 174 -3.49 -20.91 6.91
N GLY A 175 -4.13 -22.08 6.78
CA GLY A 175 -3.51 -23.35 6.40
C GLY A 175 -2.63 -23.99 7.48
N VAL A 176 -2.75 -23.57 8.75
CA VAL A 176 -1.94 -24.11 9.86
C VAL A 176 -2.77 -24.13 11.14
N ALA A 177 -2.78 -25.27 11.85
CA ALA A 177 -3.48 -25.41 13.12
C ALA A 177 -2.86 -24.56 14.25
N GLY A 178 -3.72 -24.09 15.17
CA GLY A 178 -3.36 -23.29 16.33
C GLY A 178 -2.87 -21.87 16.02
N THR A 179 -3.02 -21.40 14.79
CA THR A 179 -2.62 -20.04 14.40
C THR A 179 -3.41 -18.95 15.10
N PHE A 180 -4.71 -19.16 15.31
CA PHE A 180 -5.58 -18.21 16.01
C PHE A 180 -5.07 -17.95 17.42
N ALA A 181 -4.81 -19.02 18.17
CA ALA A 181 -4.28 -18.94 19.53
C ALA A 181 -2.92 -18.23 19.58
N ARG A 182 -2.01 -18.55 18.65
CA ARG A 182 -0.69 -17.89 18.56
C ARG A 182 -0.81 -16.40 18.21
N ALA A 183 -1.64 -16.05 17.23
CA ALA A 183 -1.87 -14.68 16.82
C ALA A 183 -2.54 -13.86 17.93
N ALA A 184 -3.51 -14.44 18.63
CA ALA A 184 -4.15 -13.84 19.80
C ALA A 184 -3.16 -13.58 20.94
N ALA A 185 -2.27 -14.53 21.23
CA ALA A 185 -1.21 -14.35 22.23
C ALA A 185 -0.25 -13.21 21.83
N GLY A 186 0.20 -13.19 20.56
CA GLY A 186 1.05 -12.13 20.04
C GLY A 186 0.41 -10.74 20.10
N LEU A 187 -0.88 -10.66 19.79
CA LEU A 187 -1.68 -9.44 19.89
C LEU A 187 -1.76 -8.94 21.33
N ARG A 188 -2.07 -9.83 22.29
CA ARG A 188 -2.14 -9.48 23.72
C ARG A 188 -0.79 -8.98 24.24
N ARG A 189 0.33 -9.61 23.84
CA ARG A 189 1.68 -9.11 24.20
C ARG A 189 1.92 -7.69 23.69
N MET A 190 1.57 -7.38 22.44
CA MET A 190 1.71 -6.02 21.89
C MET A 190 0.88 -5.00 22.69
N GLN A 191 -0.37 -5.34 23.02
CA GLN A 191 -1.24 -4.47 23.82
C GLN A 191 -0.68 -4.24 25.23
N GLN A 192 -0.22 -5.30 25.90
CA GLN A 192 0.35 -5.23 27.24
C GLN A 192 1.63 -4.39 27.25
N ALA A 193 2.56 -4.63 26.33
CA ALA A 193 3.79 -3.85 26.21
C ALA A 193 3.52 -2.36 25.91
N ALA A 194 2.55 -2.08 25.03
CA ALA A 194 2.14 -0.71 24.72
C ALA A 194 1.56 0.00 25.96
N ARG A 195 0.69 -0.67 26.72
CA ARG A 195 0.12 -0.14 27.97
C ARG A 195 1.20 0.10 29.01
N ALA A 196 2.08 -0.87 29.25
CA ALA A 196 3.17 -0.77 30.22
C ALA A 196 4.12 0.40 29.94
N LYS A 197 4.36 0.72 28.65
CA LYS A 197 5.24 1.82 28.24
C LYS A 197 4.51 3.14 27.98
N GLY A 198 3.18 3.21 28.18
CA GLY A 198 2.38 4.39 27.86
C GLY A 198 2.44 4.77 26.37
N ALA A 199 2.66 3.79 25.48
CA ALA A 199 2.81 4.00 24.05
C ALA A 199 1.45 4.06 23.36
N ALA A 200 1.26 5.04 22.47
CA ALA A 200 0.05 5.19 21.67
C ALA A 200 0.07 4.26 20.44
N LEU A 201 0.14 2.95 20.67
CA LEU A 201 0.11 1.93 19.62
C LEU A 201 -1.32 1.42 19.42
N ASN A 202 -1.86 1.60 18.21
CA ASN A 202 -3.11 0.97 17.83
C ASN A 202 -2.83 -0.43 17.28
N VAL A 203 -3.54 -1.44 17.79
CA VAL A 203 -3.51 -2.80 17.25
C VAL A 203 -4.91 -3.11 16.73
N SER A 204 -5.01 -3.45 15.45
CA SER A 204 -6.29 -3.81 14.83
C SER A 204 -6.22 -5.22 14.24
N ILE A 205 -7.39 -5.77 13.93
CA ILE A 205 -7.47 -6.98 13.11
C ILE A 205 -7.86 -6.66 11.67
N ASN A 206 -7.46 -7.52 10.74
CA ASN A 206 -7.88 -7.45 9.36
C ASN A 206 -8.23 -8.84 8.81
N THR A 207 -9.40 -8.96 8.18
CA THR A 207 -9.87 -10.16 7.49
C THR A 207 -9.94 -9.92 5.99
N THR A 208 -9.86 -10.99 5.19
CA THR A 208 -10.10 -10.95 3.75
C THR A 208 -11.37 -11.70 3.43
N VAL A 209 -12.27 -11.12 2.61
CA VAL A 209 -13.48 -11.79 2.15
C VAL A 209 -13.08 -12.89 1.17
N THR A 210 -13.28 -14.15 1.54
CA THR A 210 -13.15 -15.34 0.68
C THR A 210 -14.33 -16.26 0.94
N ARG A 211 -14.47 -17.35 0.17
CA ARG A 211 -15.52 -18.35 0.43
C ARG A 211 -15.44 -18.90 1.86
N GLU A 212 -14.24 -19.13 2.36
CA GLU A 212 -13.96 -19.78 3.64
C GLU A 212 -14.19 -18.85 4.84
N THR A 213 -14.08 -17.53 4.63
CA THR A 213 -14.11 -16.52 5.70
C THR A 213 -15.39 -15.70 5.69
N LEU A 214 -16.20 -15.78 4.62
CA LEU A 214 -17.39 -14.94 4.43
C LEU A 214 -18.40 -15.11 5.57
N ASP A 215 -18.67 -16.35 6.00
CA ASP A 215 -19.57 -16.62 7.12
C ASP A 215 -18.99 -16.18 8.47
N ALA A 216 -17.67 -16.11 8.57
CA ALA A 216 -17.00 -15.65 9.78
C ALA A 216 -17.12 -14.13 9.98
N LEU A 217 -17.43 -13.35 8.92
CA LEU A 217 -17.56 -11.89 9.00
C LEU A 217 -18.57 -11.45 10.07
N ASP A 218 -19.67 -12.19 10.23
CA ASP A 218 -20.70 -11.90 11.24
C ASP A 218 -20.16 -12.01 12.67
N ARG A 219 -19.14 -12.85 12.87
CA ARG A 219 -18.51 -13.14 14.17
C ARG A 219 -17.28 -12.28 14.44
N MET A 220 -16.84 -11.46 13.50
CA MET A 220 -15.60 -10.68 13.64
C MET A 220 -15.68 -9.64 14.76
N VAL A 221 -16.88 -9.15 15.11
CA VAL A 221 -17.09 -8.28 16.27
C VAL A 221 -16.84 -9.04 17.58
N ASP A 222 -17.33 -10.28 17.70
CA ASP A 222 -17.10 -11.12 18.88
C ASP A 222 -15.60 -11.44 19.02
N VAL A 223 -14.93 -11.74 17.90
CA VAL A 223 -13.47 -11.94 17.87
C VAL A 223 -12.73 -10.68 18.27
N ALA A 224 -13.15 -9.50 17.80
CA ALA A 224 -12.53 -8.24 18.18
C ALA A 224 -12.66 -7.95 19.69
N GLU A 225 -13.83 -8.22 20.27
CA GLU A 225 -14.08 -8.12 21.71
C GLU A 225 -13.19 -9.10 22.50
N GLU A 226 -13.10 -10.37 22.09
CA GLU A 226 -12.25 -11.40 22.72
C GLU A 226 -10.75 -11.01 22.71
N LEU A 227 -10.32 -10.35 21.63
CA LEU A 227 -8.95 -9.89 21.45
C LEU A 227 -8.71 -8.49 22.01
N GLY A 228 -9.75 -7.82 22.53
CA GLY A 228 -9.67 -6.47 23.08
C GLY A 228 -9.21 -5.41 22.05
N VAL A 229 -9.58 -5.57 20.77
CA VAL A 229 -9.28 -4.59 19.71
C VAL A 229 -10.51 -3.76 19.36
N ASP A 230 -10.28 -2.51 18.99
CA ASP A 230 -11.34 -1.52 18.69
C ASP A 230 -11.43 -1.17 17.20
N ALA A 231 -10.79 -1.98 16.33
CA ALA A 231 -10.74 -1.73 14.90
C ALA A 231 -10.68 -3.04 14.08
N ILE A 232 -11.57 -3.12 13.09
CA ILE A 232 -11.66 -4.21 12.12
C ILE A 232 -11.48 -3.63 10.71
N GLY A 233 -10.46 -4.14 10.01
CA GLY A 233 -10.29 -3.96 8.57
C GLY A 233 -10.86 -5.15 7.80
N VAL A 234 -11.50 -4.89 6.66
CA VAL A 234 -11.88 -5.92 5.70
C VAL A 234 -11.27 -5.60 4.35
N ASN A 235 -10.59 -6.56 3.75
CA ASN A 235 -10.25 -6.50 2.33
C ASN A 235 -11.27 -7.34 1.56
N HIS A 236 -11.86 -6.76 0.52
CA HIS A 236 -12.50 -7.58 -0.50
C HIS A 236 -11.46 -8.49 -1.17
N LEU A 237 -11.91 -9.62 -1.72
CA LEU A 237 -11.04 -10.49 -2.50
C LEU A 237 -10.47 -9.73 -3.68
N MET A 238 -9.16 -9.66 -3.71
CA MET A 238 -8.39 -9.09 -4.80
C MET A 238 -8.11 -10.18 -5.83
N TYR A 239 -8.87 -10.22 -6.92
CA TYR A 239 -8.71 -11.24 -7.95
C TYR A 239 -8.80 -10.69 -9.38
N ALA A 240 -8.29 -11.47 -10.33
CA ALA A 240 -8.42 -11.23 -11.76
C ALA A 240 -8.72 -12.54 -12.51
N THR A 241 -9.42 -12.42 -13.63
CA THR A 241 -9.63 -13.53 -14.55
C THR A 241 -8.38 -13.77 -15.41
N PRO A 242 -8.19 -14.99 -15.96
CA PRO A 242 -7.10 -15.26 -16.91
C PRO A 242 -7.06 -14.29 -18.11
N ASP A 243 -8.23 -13.92 -18.65
CA ASP A 243 -8.35 -12.94 -19.74
C ASP A 243 -7.90 -11.54 -19.32
N GLU A 244 -8.25 -11.09 -18.11
CA GLU A 244 -7.79 -9.80 -17.57
C GLU A 244 -6.26 -9.78 -17.38
N VAL A 245 -5.68 -10.90 -16.95
CA VAL A 245 -4.22 -11.09 -16.81
C VAL A 245 -3.55 -10.97 -18.17
N GLU A 246 -4.02 -11.72 -19.17
CA GLU A 246 -3.44 -11.73 -20.52
C GLU A 246 -3.50 -10.34 -21.17
N LYS A 247 -4.67 -9.69 -21.12
CA LYS A 247 -4.84 -8.33 -21.64
C LYS A 247 -3.93 -7.34 -20.94
N THR A 248 -3.79 -7.43 -19.62
CA THR A 248 -2.89 -6.54 -18.88
C THR A 248 -1.44 -6.78 -19.27
N ALA A 249 -1.01 -8.04 -19.39
CA ALA A 249 0.37 -8.37 -19.73
C ALA A 249 0.78 -7.77 -21.08
N ARG A 250 -0.10 -7.84 -22.09
CA ARG A 250 0.11 -7.20 -23.40
C ARG A 250 0.21 -5.67 -23.31
N LEU A 251 -0.58 -5.04 -22.43
CA LEU A 251 -0.67 -3.58 -22.33
C LEU A 251 0.44 -2.94 -21.48
N ALA A 252 0.86 -3.62 -20.42
CA ALA A 252 1.68 -3.03 -19.35
C ALA A 252 2.92 -3.84 -18.98
N CYS A 253 3.03 -5.11 -19.40
CA CYS A 253 4.09 -6.02 -18.93
C CYS A 253 4.93 -6.61 -20.07
N ASP A 254 4.93 -6.00 -21.25
CA ASP A 254 5.68 -6.47 -22.42
C ASP A 254 5.36 -7.95 -22.77
N GLY A 255 4.11 -8.38 -22.53
CA GLY A 255 3.63 -9.75 -22.74
C GLY A 255 3.94 -10.73 -21.60
N ASN A 256 4.69 -10.32 -20.57
CA ASN A 256 5.04 -11.20 -19.47
C ASN A 256 3.88 -11.41 -18.48
N LEU A 257 3.29 -12.61 -18.47
CA LEU A 257 2.22 -13.00 -17.55
C LEU A 257 2.69 -13.10 -16.09
N SER A 258 3.94 -13.50 -15.84
CA SER A 258 4.47 -13.65 -14.48
C SER A 258 4.70 -12.31 -13.76
N ALA A 259 4.63 -11.20 -14.50
CA ALA A 259 4.63 -9.86 -13.92
C ALA A 259 3.29 -9.51 -13.24
N ILE A 260 2.27 -10.37 -13.29
CA ILE A 260 1.00 -10.16 -12.59
C ILE A 260 0.97 -10.97 -11.30
N SER A 261 0.77 -10.29 -10.17
CA SER A 261 0.68 -10.90 -8.83
C SER A 261 -0.66 -10.53 -8.18
N THR A 262 -1.62 -11.42 -8.35
CA THR A 262 -2.95 -11.35 -7.74
C THR A 262 -3.56 -12.76 -7.68
N PHE A 263 -4.70 -12.92 -7.01
CA PHE A 263 -5.41 -14.20 -7.02
C PHE A 263 -6.08 -14.40 -8.40
N VAL A 264 -5.62 -15.36 -9.19
CA VAL A 264 -6.16 -15.60 -10.54
C VAL A 264 -7.26 -16.65 -10.45
N THR A 265 -8.49 -16.26 -10.75
CA THR A 265 -9.64 -17.17 -10.74
C THR A 265 -10.72 -16.74 -11.72
N ALA A 266 -11.43 -17.71 -12.29
CA ALA A 266 -12.65 -17.48 -13.06
C ALA A 266 -13.90 -17.34 -12.17
N ASP A 267 -13.81 -17.72 -10.90
CA ASP A 267 -14.90 -17.61 -9.92
C ASP A 267 -14.32 -17.23 -8.55
N ALA A 268 -14.79 -16.11 -7.99
CA ALA A 268 -14.40 -15.66 -6.65
C ALA A 268 -14.95 -16.56 -5.53
N GLY A 269 -15.86 -17.47 -5.87
CA GLY A 269 -16.46 -18.44 -4.97
C GLY A 269 -17.44 -17.85 -3.97
N VAL A 270 -17.88 -16.60 -4.18
CA VAL A 270 -18.81 -15.85 -3.33
C VAL A 270 -19.82 -15.11 -4.20
N THR A 271 -21.05 -14.96 -3.71
CA THR A 271 -22.08 -14.19 -4.42
C THR A 271 -22.11 -12.74 -3.93
N PRO A 272 -22.33 -11.75 -4.82
CA PRO A 272 -22.44 -10.35 -4.42
C PRO A 272 -23.51 -10.10 -3.34
N ALA A 273 -24.63 -10.84 -3.40
CA ALA A 273 -25.73 -10.73 -2.45
C ALA A 273 -25.28 -11.13 -1.03
N LEU A 274 -24.60 -12.27 -0.89
CA LEU A 274 -24.10 -12.74 0.39
C LEU A 274 -23.01 -11.80 0.94
N VAL A 275 -22.11 -11.29 0.08
CA VAL A 275 -21.11 -10.30 0.52
C VAL A 275 -21.78 -9.02 1.05
N ARG A 276 -22.81 -8.50 0.37
CA ARG A 276 -23.57 -7.33 0.86
C ARG A 276 -24.19 -7.61 2.22
N GLU A 277 -24.84 -8.76 2.37
CA GLU A 277 -25.51 -9.16 3.61
C GLU A 277 -24.52 -9.20 4.77
N LYS A 278 -23.45 -9.98 4.64
CA LYS A 278 -22.43 -10.16 5.70
C LYS A 278 -21.73 -8.86 6.06
N LEU A 279 -21.39 -8.01 5.07
CA LEU A 279 -20.80 -6.70 5.35
C LEU A 279 -21.77 -5.74 6.04
N ALA A 280 -23.06 -5.78 5.71
CA ALA A 280 -24.07 -4.96 6.36
C ALA A 280 -24.31 -5.39 7.82
N VAL A 281 -24.30 -6.70 8.09
CA VAL A 281 -24.35 -7.25 9.46
C VAL A 281 -23.13 -6.80 10.25
N LEU A 282 -21.92 -6.97 9.71
CA LEU A 282 -20.68 -6.55 10.36
C LEU A 282 -20.63 -5.04 10.62
N ASP A 283 -21.02 -4.21 9.65
CA ASP A 283 -21.07 -2.74 9.79
C ASP A 283 -22.02 -2.32 10.92
N ARG A 284 -23.23 -2.91 10.95
CA ARG A 284 -24.22 -2.66 12.01
C ARG A 284 -23.67 -3.05 13.39
N ARG A 285 -23.15 -4.27 13.53
CA ARG A 285 -22.58 -4.75 14.80
C ARG A 285 -21.39 -3.89 15.26
N CYS A 286 -20.52 -3.47 14.33
CA CYS A 286 -19.42 -2.55 14.65
C CYS A 286 -19.92 -1.23 15.22
N ARG A 287 -20.98 -0.63 14.65
CA ARG A 287 -21.59 0.61 15.18
C ARG A 287 -22.18 0.42 16.57
N GLU A 288 -22.92 -0.66 16.78
CA GLU A 288 -23.54 -1.00 18.08
C GLU A 288 -22.50 -1.16 19.20
N ARG A 289 -21.32 -1.68 18.86
CA ARG A 289 -20.22 -1.94 19.82
C ARG A 289 -19.14 -0.85 19.86
N GLY A 290 -19.26 0.19 19.05
CA GLY A 290 -18.25 1.26 18.98
C GLY A 290 -16.91 0.81 18.38
N ILE A 291 -16.89 -0.26 17.58
CA ILE A 291 -15.71 -0.76 16.88
C ILE A 291 -15.53 0.01 15.58
N ARG A 292 -14.32 0.50 15.33
CA ARG A 292 -13.98 1.18 14.06
C ARG A 292 -13.94 0.17 12.93
N PHE A 293 -14.62 0.48 11.84
CA PHE A 293 -14.76 -0.43 10.71
C PHE A 293 -14.33 0.23 9.40
N ASP A 294 -13.48 -0.45 8.63
CA ASP A 294 -13.00 0.01 7.32
C ASP A 294 -12.95 -1.15 6.32
N VAL A 295 -13.63 -1.00 5.19
CA VAL A 295 -13.55 -1.95 4.05
C VAL A 295 -12.72 -1.37 2.91
N ARG A 296 -11.88 -2.19 2.26
CA ARG A 296 -11.01 -1.82 1.14
C ARG A 296 -11.07 -2.83 -0.02
N PRO A 297 -11.03 -2.40 -1.29
CA PRO A 297 -11.25 -1.03 -1.74
C PRO A 297 -12.65 -0.54 -1.34
N LYS A 298 -12.92 0.75 -1.52
CA LYS A 298 -14.26 1.31 -1.26
C LYS A 298 -15.21 0.90 -2.38
N VAL A 299 -15.89 -0.23 -2.20
CA VAL A 299 -16.94 -0.72 -3.10
C VAL A 299 -18.29 -0.19 -2.62
N ARG A 300 -18.89 0.73 -3.37
CA ARG A 300 -20.26 1.21 -3.08
C ARG A 300 -21.26 0.07 -3.32
N PRO A 301 -22.42 0.04 -2.64
CA PRO A 301 -23.41 -1.03 -2.84
C PRO A 301 -23.77 -1.27 -4.31
N ALA A 302 -23.93 -0.21 -5.11
CA ALA A 302 -24.23 -0.27 -6.54
C ALA A 302 -23.12 -0.91 -7.41
N LEU A 303 -21.89 -1.02 -6.90
CA LEU A 303 -20.74 -1.61 -7.62
C LEU A 303 -20.45 -3.03 -7.19
N MET A 304 -21.15 -3.55 -6.17
CA MET A 304 -20.82 -4.84 -5.57
C MET A 304 -21.05 -6.00 -6.55
N ASP A 305 -22.12 -5.95 -7.34
CA ASP A 305 -22.42 -6.97 -8.36
C ASP A 305 -21.30 -7.03 -9.39
N ALA A 306 -20.91 -5.88 -9.97
CA ALA A 306 -19.80 -5.82 -10.91
C ALA A 306 -18.46 -6.24 -10.26
N TYR A 307 -18.20 -5.85 -9.00
CA TYR A 307 -16.96 -6.25 -8.32
C TYR A 307 -16.82 -7.77 -8.17
N TYR A 308 -17.90 -8.47 -7.84
CA TYR A 308 -17.88 -9.92 -7.62
C TYR A 308 -18.31 -10.74 -8.85
N THR A 309 -18.61 -10.10 -9.97
CA THR A 309 -18.90 -10.79 -11.24
C THR A 309 -17.69 -10.67 -12.18
N PRO A 310 -16.96 -11.78 -12.43
CA PRO A 310 -15.85 -11.85 -13.38
C PRO A 310 -16.19 -11.25 -14.74
N GLY A 311 -15.22 -10.58 -15.38
CA GLY A 311 -15.39 -10.00 -16.72
C GLY A 311 -16.23 -8.73 -16.83
N THR A 312 -17.00 -8.36 -15.79
CA THR A 312 -17.77 -7.10 -15.84
C THR A 312 -16.86 -5.87 -15.86
N PRO A 313 -17.24 -4.83 -16.62
CA PRO A 313 -16.49 -3.59 -16.67
C PRO A 313 -16.63 -2.84 -15.34
N LEU A 314 -15.50 -2.47 -14.76
CA LEU A 314 -15.42 -1.58 -13.60
C LEU A 314 -14.52 -0.40 -13.91
N GLY A 315 -15.07 0.80 -13.71
CA GLY A 315 -14.36 2.06 -13.87
C GLY A 315 -13.65 2.51 -12.60
N GLY A 316 -12.75 3.46 -12.75
CA GLY A 316 -12.12 4.12 -11.61
C GLY A 316 -10.81 4.81 -11.99
N ARG A 317 -10.05 5.18 -10.95
CA ARG A 317 -8.73 5.80 -11.09
C ARG A 317 -7.77 5.27 -10.05
N CYS A 318 -6.48 5.23 -10.41
CA CYS A 318 -5.41 4.79 -9.53
C CYS A 318 -4.27 5.80 -9.57
N PHE A 319 -3.90 6.33 -8.42
CA PHE A 319 -2.70 7.17 -8.27
C PHE A 319 -1.66 6.51 -7.36
N TYR A 320 -1.81 5.22 -7.05
CA TYR A 320 -0.78 4.47 -6.33
C TYR A 320 0.62 4.67 -6.94
N PRO A 321 0.87 4.43 -8.24
CA PRO A 321 2.22 4.55 -8.78
C PRO A 321 2.75 5.99 -8.78
N PHE A 322 1.90 7.01 -8.62
CA PHE A 322 2.28 8.42 -8.52
C PHE A 322 2.55 8.88 -7.08
N LEU A 323 2.08 8.11 -6.09
CA LEU A 323 2.08 8.52 -4.69
C LEU A 323 2.85 7.55 -3.80
N HIS A 324 2.97 6.28 -4.19
CA HIS A 324 3.59 5.24 -3.40
C HIS A 324 4.50 4.36 -4.26
N ALA A 325 5.67 4.02 -3.72
CA ALA A 325 6.55 3.02 -4.32
C ALA A 325 6.25 1.63 -3.73
N ARG A 326 6.39 0.59 -4.55
CA ARG A 326 6.43 -0.81 -4.10
C ARG A 326 7.86 -1.30 -4.23
N VAL A 327 8.47 -1.71 -3.12
CA VAL A 327 9.85 -2.22 -3.08
C VAL A 327 9.82 -3.66 -2.58
N GLY A 328 10.40 -4.56 -3.35
CA GLY A 328 10.57 -5.97 -2.98
C GLY A 328 11.76 -6.18 -2.04
N PHE A 329 11.81 -7.36 -1.41
CA PHE A 329 12.87 -7.74 -0.48
C PHE A 329 14.26 -7.71 -1.13
N SER A 330 14.34 -7.97 -2.43
CA SER A 330 15.56 -7.95 -3.24
C SER A 330 16.02 -6.56 -3.68
N GLY A 331 15.30 -5.51 -3.29
CA GLY A 331 15.56 -4.13 -3.73
C GLY A 331 14.98 -3.78 -5.08
N LYS A 332 14.40 -4.74 -5.81
CA LYS A 332 13.63 -4.45 -7.02
C LYS A 332 12.44 -3.55 -6.70
N VAL A 333 12.28 -2.49 -7.48
CA VAL A 333 11.14 -1.57 -7.39
C VAL A 333 10.15 -1.95 -8.47
N PHE A 334 8.88 -2.07 -8.08
CA PHE A 334 7.80 -2.50 -8.97
C PHE A 334 6.82 -1.36 -9.25
N PHE A 335 6.22 -1.36 -10.44
CA PHE A 335 5.22 -0.37 -10.82
C PHE A 335 4.06 -0.29 -9.83
N CYS A 336 3.50 -1.44 -9.42
CA CYS A 336 2.52 -1.52 -8.34
C CYS A 336 2.49 -2.93 -7.71
N PRO A 337 1.63 -3.20 -6.70
CA PRO A 337 1.55 -4.52 -6.08
C PRO A 337 1.07 -5.63 -7.02
N PHE A 338 0.19 -5.32 -7.98
CA PHE A 338 -0.37 -6.31 -8.91
C PHE A 338 0.44 -6.42 -10.19
N ILE A 339 0.87 -5.29 -10.75
CA ILE A 339 1.69 -5.22 -11.95
C ILE A 339 3.14 -5.07 -11.47
N ARG A 340 3.78 -6.21 -11.24
CA ARG A 340 5.16 -6.36 -10.77
C ARG A 340 6.18 -6.24 -11.90
N VAL A 341 5.99 -5.27 -12.78
CA VAL A 341 7.02 -4.87 -13.75
C VAL A 341 8.11 -4.12 -12.99
N GLU A 342 9.34 -4.60 -13.10
CA GLU A 342 10.52 -3.96 -12.51
C GLU A 342 10.78 -2.61 -13.19
N VAL A 343 10.81 -1.55 -12.38
CA VAL A 343 11.05 -0.16 -12.81
C VAL A 343 12.36 0.43 -12.27
N GLY A 344 13.09 -0.34 -11.46
CA GLY A 344 14.43 -0.02 -10.98
C GLY A 344 14.92 -0.97 -9.90
N ASP A 345 16.16 -0.76 -9.46
CA ASP A 345 16.88 -1.65 -8.55
C ASP A 345 17.65 -0.87 -7.48
N LEU A 346 17.25 -1.04 -6.22
CA LEU A 346 17.85 -0.36 -5.07
C LEU A 346 19.20 -0.96 -4.61
N THR A 347 19.63 -2.07 -5.20
CA THR A 347 20.98 -2.62 -4.96
C THR A 347 22.07 -1.75 -5.58
N VAL A 348 21.74 -0.97 -6.61
CA VAL A 348 22.66 -0.10 -7.36
C VAL A 348 22.19 1.35 -7.49
N SER A 349 20.94 1.65 -7.14
CA SER A 349 20.37 3.00 -7.21
C SER A 349 19.68 3.41 -5.92
N THR A 350 19.42 4.70 -5.78
CA THR A 350 18.60 5.26 -4.71
C THR A 350 17.12 5.29 -5.11
N LEU A 351 16.24 5.36 -4.11
CA LEU A 351 14.80 5.50 -4.34
C LEU A 351 14.47 6.76 -5.16
N GLU A 352 15.23 7.83 -4.98
CA GLU A 352 15.03 9.09 -5.69
C GLU A 352 15.30 8.96 -7.19
N GLU A 353 16.40 8.31 -7.55
CA GLU A 353 16.77 8.06 -8.95
C GLU A 353 15.76 7.15 -9.64
N VAL A 354 15.31 6.09 -8.96
CA VAL A 354 14.33 5.15 -9.51
C VAL A 354 12.95 5.79 -9.66
N TRP A 355 12.55 6.68 -8.74
CA TRP A 355 11.17 7.15 -8.64
C TRP A 355 10.65 7.87 -9.89
N ASN A 356 11.53 8.50 -10.67
CA ASN A 356 11.21 9.08 -11.99
C ASN A 356 12.09 8.50 -13.11
N SER A 357 12.48 7.22 -12.99
CA SER A 357 13.19 6.51 -14.05
C SER A 357 12.36 6.50 -15.35
N PRO A 358 12.99 6.42 -16.54
CA PRO A 358 12.28 6.39 -17.81
C PRO A 358 11.17 5.33 -17.87
N ARG A 359 11.44 4.13 -17.35
CA ARG A 359 10.46 3.02 -17.34
C ARG A 359 9.29 3.30 -16.41
N TYR A 360 9.53 3.88 -15.23
CA TYR A 360 8.43 4.21 -14.32
C TYR A 360 7.54 5.32 -14.89
N VAL A 361 8.15 6.37 -15.45
CA VAL A 361 7.44 7.47 -16.11
C VAL A 361 6.61 6.96 -17.29
N ASP A 362 7.16 6.03 -18.09
CA ASP A 362 6.44 5.43 -19.21
C ASP A 362 5.19 4.67 -18.78
N LEU A 363 5.30 3.76 -17.81
CA LEU A 363 4.14 3.00 -17.32
C LEU A 363 3.08 3.88 -16.67
N ARG A 364 3.48 4.95 -15.96
CA ARG A 364 2.56 5.95 -15.42
C ARG A 364 1.84 6.70 -16.54
N ARG A 365 2.52 7.03 -17.63
CA ARG A 365 1.90 7.67 -18.80
C ARG A 365 0.87 6.74 -19.44
N ARG A 366 1.21 5.46 -19.66
CA ARG A 366 0.27 4.45 -20.18
C ARG A 366 -0.98 4.33 -19.29
N LEU A 367 -0.82 4.38 -17.97
CA LEU A 367 -1.94 4.38 -17.03
C LEU A 367 -2.82 5.63 -17.16
N LEU A 368 -2.24 6.81 -17.38
CA LEU A 368 -3.00 8.05 -17.60
C LEU A 368 -3.71 8.07 -18.97
N GLU A 369 -3.11 7.48 -19.99
CA GLU A 369 -3.69 7.44 -21.35
C GLU A 369 -4.84 6.43 -21.45
N ARG A 370 -4.70 5.27 -20.81
CA ARG A 370 -5.65 4.15 -20.93
C ARG A 370 -6.66 4.08 -19.80
N GLY A 371 -6.40 4.75 -18.68
CA GLY A 371 -7.08 4.48 -17.43
C GLY A 371 -6.65 3.13 -16.84
N LEU A 372 -7.49 2.56 -15.98
CA LEU A 372 -7.20 1.30 -15.29
C LEU A 372 -6.94 0.14 -16.28
N PHE A 373 -5.84 -0.59 -16.07
CA PHE A 373 -5.65 -1.87 -16.72
C PHE A 373 -6.66 -2.90 -16.21
N PRO A 374 -7.00 -3.95 -17.00
CA PRO A 374 -8.01 -4.94 -16.61
C PRO A 374 -7.82 -5.53 -15.20
N VAL A 375 -6.61 -5.93 -14.81
CA VAL A 375 -6.33 -6.47 -13.45
C VAL A 375 -6.47 -5.43 -12.33
N CYS A 376 -6.46 -4.12 -12.65
CA CYS A 376 -6.55 -3.08 -11.63
C CYS A 376 -7.95 -3.01 -10.99
N ARG A 377 -9.00 -3.44 -11.71
CA ARG A 377 -10.41 -3.22 -11.38
C ARG A 377 -10.83 -3.69 -9.99
N ARG A 378 -10.13 -4.67 -9.42
CA ARG A 378 -10.43 -5.23 -8.09
C ARG A 378 -9.34 -4.95 -7.05
N CYS A 379 -8.33 -4.14 -7.40
CA CYS A 379 -7.23 -3.79 -6.52
C CYS A 379 -7.67 -2.88 -5.36
N CYS A 380 -7.13 -3.11 -4.16
CA CYS A 380 -7.41 -2.30 -2.96
C CYS A 380 -6.95 -0.84 -3.04
N LYS A 381 -6.20 -0.46 -4.09
CA LYS A 381 -5.66 0.90 -4.30
C LYS A 381 -6.49 1.76 -5.26
N VAL A 382 -7.50 1.17 -5.90
CA VAL A 382 -8.34 1.86 -6.88
C VAL A 382 -9.45 2.63 -6.18
N GLU A 383 -9.66 3.86 -6.65
CA GLU A 383 -10.89 4.60 -6.39
C GLU A 383 -11.91 4.22 -7.47
N LEU A 384 -12.85 3.35 -7.11
CA LEU A 384 -13.86 2.82 -8.03
C LEU A 384 -14.92 3.88 -8.36
N ALA A 385 -15.38 3.85 -9.60
CA ALA A 385 -16.46 4.69 -10.11
C ALA A 385 -17.46 3.81 -10.90
N PRO A 386 -18.76 4.19 -10.93
CA PRO A 386 -19.80 3.45 -11.64
C PRO A 386 -19.57 3.36 -13.15
N GLU A 387 -18.93 4.37 -13.74
CA GLU A 387 -18.53 4.36 -15.13
C GLU A 387 -17.00 4.49 -15.25
N PRO A 388 -16.37 3.98 -16.33
CA PRO A 388 -14.99 4.31 -16.66
C PRO A 388 -14.85 5.82 -16.68
N LEU A 389 -14.02 6.38 -15.79
CA LEU A 389 -13.76 7.80 -15.81
C LEU A 389 -13.08 8.12 -17.14
N ASN A 390 -13.79 8.84 -18.01
CA ASN A 390 -13.22 9.44 -19.20
C ASN A 390 -12.09 10.36 -18.73
N ILE A 391 -10.84 9.91 -18.87
CA ILE A 391 -9.71 10.82 -18.81
C ILE A 391 -9.82 11.61 -20.12
N PRO A 392 -10.22 12.90 -20.08
CA PRO A 392 -10.58 13.62 -21.30
C PRO A 392 -9.44 13.51 -22.32
N ALA A 393 -9.72 13.33 -23.60
CA ALA A 393 -8.69 13.25 -24.64
C ALA A 393 -7.72 14.45 -24.52
N PRO A 394 -6.43 14.30 -24.87
CA PRO A 394 -5.49 15.42 -24.83
C PRO A 394 -6.12 16.61 -25.57
N ALA A 395 -6.23 17.75 -24.90
CA ALA A 395 -6.56 18.98 -25.60
C ALA A 395 -5.52 19.14 -26.70
N LYS A 396 -5.97 19.11 -27.97
CA LYS A 396 -5.09 19.44 -29.09
C LYS A 396 -4.49 20.81 -28.72
N LEU A 397 -3.18 20.88 -28.54
CA LEU A 397 -2.45 22.13 -28.38
C LEU A 397 -2.53 22.86 -29.72
N THR A 398 -3.69 23.45 -30.02
CA THR A 398 -3.84 24.38 -31.13
C THR A 398 -3.14 25.67 -30.73
N GLY A 399 -1.96 25.88 -31.31
CA GLY A 399 -1.31 27.18 -31.40
C GLY A 399 -0.56 27.65 -30.15
N ARG A 400 0.61 27.07 -29.88
CA ARG A 400 1.73 27.88 -29.37
C ARG A 400 2.81 27.91 -30.42
N ARG A 401 3.06 29.11 -30.97
CA ARG A 401 4.15 29.39 -31.90
C ARG A 401 5.45 28.81 -31.32
N VAL A 402 6.07 27.92 -32.08
CA VAL A 402 7.45 27.52 -31.87
C VAL A 402 8.29 28.79 -32.11
N ILE A 403 8.78 29.40 -31.03
CA ILE A 403 9.88 30.36 -31.15
C ILE A 403 11.13 29.48 -31.34
N GLN A 404 11.58 29.35 -32.58
CA GLN A 404 12.90 28.81 -32.87
C GLN A 404 13.93 29.76 -32.24
N LEU A 405 14.58 29.30 -31.17
CA LEU A 405 15.81 29.91 -30.68
C LEU A 405 16.93 29.47 -31.62
N THR A 406 17.24 30.32 -32.60
CA THR A 406 18.44 30.20 -33.42
C THR A 406 19.65 30.45 -32.53
N VAL A 407 20.43 29.41 -32.27
CA VAL A 407 21.75 29.50 -31.64
C VAL A 407 22.71 30.06 -32.70
N GLN A 408 23.12 31.32 -32.54
CA GLN A 408 24.23 31.90 -33.31
C GLN A 408 25.54 31.31 -32.78
N ASN A 409 26.20 30.49 -33.59
CA ASN A 409 27.59 30.10 -33.42
C ASN A 409 28.48 31.24 -33.95
N ASP A 410 29.23 31.89 -33.06
CA ASP A 410 30.33 32.77 -33.43
C ASP A 410 31.54 31.93 -33.83
N ALA A 411 31.95 32.06 -35.10
CA ALA A 411 33.27 31.65 -35.58
C ALA A 411 33.89 32.82 -36.38
N PRO A 412 35.22 33.02 -36.30
CA PRO A 412 35.86 34.28 -36.64
C PRO A 412 36.06 34.47 -38.16
N ARG A 413 35.81 35.70 -38.65
CA ARG A 413 36.02 36.10 -40.05
C ARG A 413 37.52 36.23 -40.39
N PRO A 414 37.97 35.76 -41.56
CA PRO A 414 39.30 36.07 -42.08
C PRO A 414 39.31 37.49 -42.70
N LYS A 415 40.32 38.29 -42.39
CA LYS A 415 40.61 39.55 -43.11
C LYS A 415 41.57 39.25 -44.26
N GLY A 416 41.07 39.33 -45.49
CA GLY A 416 41.85 39.39 -46.72
C GLY A 416 42.03 40.84 -47.20
N ARG A 417 43.22 41.13 -47.74
CA ARG A 417 43.74 42.42 -48.24
C ARG A 417 43.06 42.95 -49.51
N THR A 418 43.08 44.27 -49.67
CA THR A 418 43.35 45.12 -50.87
C THR A 418 42.93 46.55 -50.47
N GLN A 419 43.67 47.64 -50.62
CA GLN A 419 44.86 48.03 -51.38
C GLN A 419 45.95 48.61 -50.48
#